data_AF-A0A510UN53-F1
#
_entry.id   AF-A0A510UN53-F1
#
_cell.length_a   1.000
_cell.length_b   1.000
_cell.length_c   1.000
_cell.angle_alpha   90.00
_cell.angle_beta   90.00
_cell.angle_gamma   90.00
#
_symmetry.space_group_name_H-M   'P 1'
#
loop_
_entity.id
_entity.type
_entity.pdbx_description
1 polymer ?
#
loop_
_entity_poly.entity_id
_entity_poly.type
_entity_poly.pdbx_seq_one_letter_code
_entity_poly.pdbx_strand_id
1 'polypeptide(L)'
;MKTQRSLLSFLTVPLLLSACASDPYEGRGEYFALTQRHIIELDLSVIKPSQTAQTQQSAKQLALIQSQVSEKDASPSNDKMYRFTLKEGETYRSAIRRWSKKAGYNNVVWSMDESGMSAINGTNPELMDYHGTLKKAMSLLAAKLNTPIRLTVSEKDKVLGVYDFDEEPKLTHIKGSSLKDVVRNIVINYGLKWSDDTNDSRSWLALNDYTFGANYYLLTRENDVNSALQVVLSSYPVRSEILESTNQVFILEEN
;
A
#
# COMPACT_ATOMS: atom_id res chain seq x y z
N MET A 1 -53.90 -46.84 65.13
CA MET A 1 -52.91 -46.34 66.12
C MET A 1 -51.92 -45.41 65.41
N LYS A 2 -51.98 -44.11 65.69
CA LYS A 2 -50.98 -43.10 65.29
C LYS A 2 -50.90 -42.08 66.44
N THR A 3 -49.75 -42.04 67.12
CA THR A 3 -49.37 -41.13 68.21
C THR A 3 -48.95 -39.76 67.63
N GLN A 4 -49.59 -38.64 68.01
CA GLN A 4 -49.30 -37.72 69.14
C GLN A 4 -48.13 -36.75 68.82
N ARG A 5 -48.34 -35.52 68.29
CA ARG A 5 -48.71 -34.20 68.90
C ARG A 5 -47.75 -33.63 69.98
N SER A 6 -47.12 -32.47 69.69
CA SER A 6 -47.07 -31.18 70.47
C SER A 6 -45.82 -30.38 70.04
N LEU A 7 -45.82 -29.18 69.42
CA LEU A 7 -46.30 -27.81 69.75
C LEU A 7 -45.66 -27.15 71.00
N LEU A 8 -45.01 -25.99 70.78
CA LEU A 8 -44.85 -24.74 71.60
C LEU A 8 -43.46 -24.10 71.30
N SER A 9 -43.26 -22.94 70.63
CA SER A 9 -43.79 -21.57 70.72
C SER A 9 -43.03 -20.62 71.68
N PHE A 10 -42.38 -19.62 71.07
CA PHE A 10 -42.09 -18.23 71.48
C PHE A 10 -41.24 -17.92 72.74
N LEU A 11 -40.18 -17.10 72.55
CA LEU A 11 -40.04 -15.84 73.29
C LEU A 11 -39.09 -14.84 72.60
N THR A 12 -39.64 -13.68 72.25
CA THR A 12 -38.97 -12.41 71.90
C THR A 12 -38.88 -11.52 73.15
N VAL A 13 -37.97 -10.52 73.15
CA VAL A 13 -38.03 -9.15 73.76
C VAL A 13 -36.61 -8.62 74.15
N PRO A 14 -36.35 -7.29 74.08
CA PRO A 14 -35.10 -6.70 73.58
C PRO A 14 -34.30 -5.85 74.59
N LEU A 15 -33.15 -5.29 74.17
CA LEU A 15 -32.42 -4.23 74.91
C LEU A 15 -31.58 -3.30 73.98
N LEU A 16 -32.09 -2.06 73.85
CA LEU A 16 -31.46 -0.72 73.93
C LEU A 16 -30.04 -0.42 73.36
N LEU A 17 -30.05 0.49 72.36
CA LEU A 17 -29.23 1.70 72.13
C LEU A 17 -27.84 1.83 72.80
N SER A 18 -26.80 2.03 71.97
CA SER A 18 -25.70 2.98 72.20
C SER A 18 -25.01 3.31 70.87
N ALA A 19 -25.05 4.58 70.48
CA ALA A 19 -24.23 5.13 69.42
C ALA A 19 -22.77 5.20 69.92
N CYS A 20 -21.83 4.63 69.16
CA CYS A 20 -20.43 5.03 69.22
C CYS A 20 -20.00 5.44 67.81
N ALA A 21 -19.86 6.75 67.64
CA ALA A 21 -19.05 7.34 66.60
C ALA A 21 -17.62 6.75 66.74
N SER A 22 -17.09 6.16 65.69
CA SER A 22 -15.67 5.84 65.62
C SER A 22 -14.92 7.07 65.12
N ASP A 23 -13.96 7.50 65.94
CA ASP A 23 -13.10 8.67 65.78
C ASP A 23 -12.40 8.76 64.41
N PRO A 24 -12.06 9.98 63.94
CA PRO A 24 -11.16 10.14 62.80
C PRO A 24 -9.77 9.60 63.17
N TYR A 25 -9.30 8.65 62.38
CA TYR A 25 -7.97 8.06 62.49
C TYR A 25 -6.89 9.12 62.25
N GLU A 26 -6.23 9.59 63.31
CA GLU A 26 -4.98 10.32 63.22
C GLU A 26 -3.83 9.33 62.94
N GLY A 27 -3.34 9.36 61.70
CA GLY A 27 -2.23 8.53 61.25
C GLY A 27 -0.97 8.75 62.08
N ARG A 28 -0.46 7.68 62.69
CA ARG A 28 0.78 7.68 63.49
C ARG A 28 2.02 7.54 62.61
N GLY A 29 2.23 8.47 61.68
CA GLY A 29 3.48 8.54 60.92
C GLY A 29 3.96 7.22 60.31
N GLU A 30 3.03 6.33 59.93
CA GLU A 30 3.38 5.04 59.38
C GLU A 30 3.92 5.24 57.96
N TYR A 31 5.19 4.88 57.80
CA TYR A 31 5.91 4.95 56.55
C TYR A 31 5.42 3.81 55.66
N PHE A 32 4.56 4.11 54.69
CA PHE A 32 4.27 3.19 53.61
C PHE A 32 5.49 3.14 52.69
N ALA A 33 6.40 2.19 52.93
CA ALA A 33 7.37 1.80 51.93
C ALA A 33 6.60 1.09 50.81
N LEU A 34 6.22 1.85 49.78
CA LEU A 34 5.72 1.30 48.53
C LEU A 34 6.80 0.35 48.01
N THR A 35 6.52 -0.94 47.99
CA THR A 35 7.32 -1.90 47.23
C THR A 35 7.33 -1.39 45.79
N GLN A 36 8.52 -1.11 45.24
CA GLN A 36 8.70 -0.71 43.85
C GLN A 36 8.17 -1.82 42.93
N ARG A 37 6.87 -1.81 42.66
CA ARG A 37 6.34 -2.44 41.47
C ARG A 37 6.66 -1.51 40.33
N HIS A 38 7.46 -2.00 39.39
CA HIS A 38 7.63 -1.37 38.09
C HIS A 38 6.28 -1.42 37.36
N ILE A 39 5.46 -0.40 37.56
CA ILE A 39 4.32 -0.13 36.70
C ILE A 39 4.92 0.61 35.51
N ILE A 40 5.08 -0.10 34.40
CA ILE A 40 5.32 0.56 33.12
C ILE A 40 3.95 1.08 32.69
N GLU A 41 3.66 2.34 32.99
CA GLU A 41 2.59 3.06 32.31
C GLU A 41 3.05 3.23 30.86
N LEU A 42 2.44 2.45 29.95
CA LEU A 42 2.63 2.63 28.53
C LEU A 42 1.75 3.80 28.10
N ASP A 43 2.27 5.03 28.24
CA ASP A 43 1.71 6.20 27.59
C ASP A 43 1.87 6.03 26.07
N LEU A 44 0.78 5.61 25.42
CA LEU A 44 0.71 5.44 23.96
C LEU A 44 0.33 6.73 23.23
N SER A 45 0.51 7.90 23.85
CA SER A 45 0.10 9.17 23.28
C SER A 45 1.16 10.27 23.41
N VAL A 46 2.31 10.08 22.76
CA VAL A 46 3.15 11.23 22.37
C VAL A 46 2.75 11.69 20.97
N ILE A 47 1.66 12.45 20.91
CA ILE A 47 1.37 13.32 19.77
C ILE A 47 2.48 14.38 19.76
N LYS A 48 3.42 14.28 18.82
CA LYS A 48 4.47 15.28 18.66
C LYS A 48 3.88 16.54 18.04
N PRO A 49 4.13 17.74 18.60
CA PRO A 49 3.64 18.99 18.01
C PRO A 49 4.24 19.20 16.61
N SER A 50 3.35 19.51 15.68
CA SER A 50 3.64 19.93 14.31
C SER A 50 4.28 21.32 14.31
N GLN A 51 5.35 21.51 13.55
CA GLN A 51 5.76 22.83 13.11
C GLN A 51 5.27 23.06 11.68
N THR A 52 4.32 23.97 11.53
CA THR A 52 3.99 24.57 10.24
C THR A 52 5.07 25.56 9.84
N ALA A 53 5.77 25.29 8.73
CA ALA A 53 6.50 26.30 7.98
C ALA A 53 5.83 26.49 6.62
N GLN A 54 5.41 27.72 6.32
CA GLN A 54 4.88 28.11 5.01
C GLN A 54 6.00 28.45 4.03
N THR A 55 5.70 28.15 2.77
CA THR A 55 6.49 28.16 1.54
C THR A 55 7.05 29.52 1.15
N GLN A 56 8.35 29.56 0.79
CA GLN A 56 8.82 30.27 -0.41
C GLN A 56 10.11 29.64 -0.96
N GLN A 57 9.97 28.78 -1.98
CA GLN A 57 10.73 28.81 -3.23
C GLN A 57 10.21 27.69 -4.14
N SER A 58 9.46 28.08 -5.17
CA SER A 58 8.92 27.31 -6.30
C SER A 58 9.13 25.78 -6.24
N ALA A 59 8.10 25.06 -5.80
CA ALA A 59 8.02 23.59 -5.83
C ALA A 59 8.16 22.99 -7.25
N LYS A 60 8.12 23.81 -8.31
CA LYS A 60 8.43 23.37 -9.68
C LYS A 60 9.93 23.31 -9.99
N GLN A 61 10.79 23.99 -9.23
CA GLN A 61 12.22 24.11 -9.56
C GLN A 61 13.12 23.17 -8.74
N LEU A 62 12.63 22.65 -7.60
CA LEU A 62 13.34 21.67 -6.76
C LEU A 62 12.94 20.21 -7.05
N ALA A 63 11.72 19.95 -7.53
CA ALA A 63 11.31 18.62 -8.00
C ALA A 63 12.13 18.14 -9.22
N LEU A 64 12.67 19.08 -10.02
CA LEU A 64 13.58 18.76 -11.12
C LEU A 64 15.01 18.41 -10.68
N ILE A 65 15.43 18.79 -9.46
CA ILE A 65 16.83 18.60 -9.00
C ILE A 65 16.94 17.47 -7.97
N GLN A 66 15.87 17.12 -7.25
CA GLN A 66 15.84 15.99 -6.29
C GLN A 66 15.32 14.66 -6.89
N SER A 67 15.29 14.53 -8.21
CA SER A 67 15.15 13.22 -8.88
C SER A 67 16.46 12.40 -8.88
N GLN A 68 17.43 12.78 -8.04
CA GLN A 68 18.67 12.04 -7.83
C GLN A 68 18.73 11.50 -6.40
N VAL A 69 18.97 10.19 -6.32
CA VAL A 69 19.39 9.39 -5.16
C VAL A 69 18.27 8.77 -4.31
N SER A 70 17.62 7.75 -4.88
CA SER A 70 17.66 6.42 -4.25
C SER A 70 18.41 5.51 -5.23
N GLU A 71 19.73 5.47 -5.09
CA GLU A 71 20.66 4.86 -6.07
C GLU A 71 20.90 3.36 -5.86
N LYS A 72 20.20 2.69 -4.95
CA LYS A 72 20.57 1.31 -4.61
C LYS A 72 19.84 0.23 -5.40
N ASP A 73 18.57 0.40 -5.80
CA ASP A 73 17.80 -0.75 -6.31
C ASP A 73 16.94 -0.50 -7.58
N ALA A 74 17.01 0.67 -8.24
CA ALA A 74 16.15 0.96 -9.41
C ALA A 74 16.88 1.53 -10.65
N SER A 75 18.19 1.35 -10.79
CA SER A 75 18.92 1.87 -11.96
C SER A 75 19.07 0.77 -13.04
N PRO A 76 18.60 0.99 -14.29
CA PRO A 76 18.92 0.09 -15.39
C PRO A 76 20.43 0.03 -15.57
N SER A 77 21.06 -1.12 -15.34
CA SER A 77 22.52 -1.30 -15.40
C SER A 77 23.04 -1.43 -16.84
N ASN A 78 22.33 -0.87 -17.81
CA ASN A 78 22.80 -0.86 -19.18
C ASN A 78 23.60 0.43 -19.44
N ASP A 79 24.87 0.41 -19.04
CA ASP A 79 25.88 1.46 -19.30
C ASP A 79 26.23 1.63 -20.79
N LYS A 80 25.50 0.95 -21.68
CA LYS A 80 25.65 1.13 -23.12
C LYS A 80 25.18 2.52 -23.52
N MET A 81 26.11 3.25 -24.14
CA MET A 81 25.83 4.56 -24.72
C MET A 81 25.14 4.39 -26.08
N TYR A 82 24.05 5.12 -26.25
CA TYR A 82 23.30 5.16 -27.50
C TYR A 82 23.07 6.62 -27.94
N ARG A 83 22.77 6.78 -29.23
CA ARG A 83 22.14 7.98 -29.76
C ARG A 83 20.64 7.74 -29.86
N PHE A 84 19.85 8.55 -29.14
CA PHE A 84 18.40 8.50 -29.12
C PHE A 84 17.85 9.71 -29.85
N THR A 85 17.34 9.50 -31.06
CA THR A 85 16.75 10.56 -31.87
C THR A 85 15.25 10.64 -31.61
N LEU A 86 14.72 11.83 -31.39
CA LEU A 86 13.31 12.18 -31.33
C LEU A 86 12.95 12.86 -32.65
N LYS A 87 12.08 12.25 -33.45
CA LYS A 87 11.74 12.78 -34.78
C LYS A 87 10.76 13.94 -34.66
N GLU A 88 10.78 14.80 -35.67
CA GLU A 88 9.73 15.81 -35.88
C GLU A 88 8.38 15.12 -36.11
N GLY A 89 7.34 15.61 -35.43
CA GLY A 89 5.97 15.09 -35.48
C GLY A 89 5.75 13.77 -34.75
N GLU A 90 6.78 13.13 -34.18
CA GLU A 90 6.65 11.87 -33.44
C GLU A 90 6.12 12.10 -32.02
N THR A 91 5.28 11.19 -31.52
CA THR A 91 4.84 11.22 -30.12
C THR A 91 5.96 10.80 -29.18
N TYR A 92 6.06 11.44 -28.02
CA TYR A 92 7.08 11.05 -27.03
C TYR A 92 6.94 9.58 -26.63
N ARG A 93 5.71 9.07 -26.51
CA ARG A 93 5.43 7.66 -26.23
C ARG A 93 5.98 6.71 -27.29
N SER A 94 5.87 7.05 -28.58
CA SER A 94 6.46 6.27 -29.68
C SER A 94 7.99 6.26 -29.58
N ALA A 95 8.58 7.43 -29.35
CA ALA A 95 10.03 7.57 -29.21
C ALA A 95 10.57 6.75 -28.03
N ILE A 96 9.93 6.83 -26.86
CA ILE A 96 10.31 6.06 -25.66
C ILE A 96 10.25 4.55 -25.96
N ARG A 97 9.18 4.06 -26.61
CA ARG A 97 9.10 2.63 -26.99
C ARG A 97 10.25 2.21 -27.90
N ARG A 98 10.60 3.03 -28.88
CA ARG A 98 11.71 2.77 -29.80
C ARG A 98 13.07 2.83 -29.09
N TRP A 99 13.27 3.80 -28.22
CA TRP A 99 14.48 3.94 -27.40
C TRP A 99 14.65 2.76 -26.44
N SER A 100 13.56 2.32 -25.81
CA SER A 100 13.54 1.15 -24.92
C SER A 100 13.96 -0.11 -25.66
N LYS A 101 13.41 -0.35 -26.86
CA LYS A 101 13.80 -1.47 -27.72
C LYS A 101 15.29 -1.41 -28.10
N LYS A 102 15.79 -0.22 -28.44
CA LYS A 102 17.21 -0.01 -28.75
C LYS A 102 18.12 -0.30 -27.56
N ALA A 103 17.66 -0.03 -26.35
CA ALA A 103 18.35 -0.35 -25.10
C ALA A 103 18.17 -1.82 -24.67
N GLY A 104 17.41 -2.64 -25.40
CA GLY A 104 17.23 -4.07 -25.14
C GLY A 104 15.95 -4.45 -24.37
N TYR A 105 15.10 -3.47 -24.04
CA TYR A 105 13.82 -3.70 -23.38
C TYR A 105 12.69 -3.80 -24.42
N ASN A 106 12.10 -4.99 -24.55
CA ASN A 106 11.12 -5.29 -25.59
C ASN A 106 9.71 -4.79 -25.25
N ASN A 107 9.40 -4.73 -23.96
CA ASN A 107 8.11 -4.33 -23.44
C ASN A 107 8.26 -3.06 -22.60
N VAL A 108 7.28 -2.16 -22.73
CA VAL A 108 7.22 -0.93 -21.94
C VAL A 108 5.86 -0.85 -21.25
N VAL A 109 5.89 -0.82 -19.93
CA VAL A 109 4.71 -0.69 -19.06
C VAL A 109 4.64 0.74 -18.55
N TRP A 110 3.43 1.29 -18.47
CA TRP A 110 3.19 2.68 -18.09
C TRP A 110 2.32 2.69 -16.85
N SER A 111 2.69 3.50 -15.86
CA SER A 111 1.88 3.78 -14.68
C SER A 111 2.04 5.25 -14.35
N MET A 112 1.24 6.07 -15.03
CA MET A 112 1.27 7.53 -14.90
C MET A 112 -0.15 8.05 -14.72
N ASP A 113 -0.28 9.18 -14.05
CA ASP A 113 -1.51 9.95 -13.97
C ASP A 113 -1.93 10.47 -15.36
N GLU A 114 -3.14 11.04 -15.42
CA GLU A 114 -3.71 11.56 -16.65
C GLU A 114 -2.86 12.68 -17.26
N SER A 115 -2.24 13.52 -16.41
CA SER A 115 -1.44 14.66 -16.84
C SER A 115 -0.14 14.19 -17.50
N GLY A 116 0.56 13.24 -16.89
CA GLY A 116 1.78 12.64 -17.40
C GLY A 116 1.51 11.82 -18.66
N MET A 117 0.42 11.05 -18.67
CA MET A 117 -0.01 10.30 -19.86
C MET A 117 -0.32 11.23 -21.03
N SER A 118 -0.98 12.35 -20.78
CA SER A 118 -1.26 13.38 -21.80
C SER A 118 0.03 14.00 -22.33
N ALA A 119 0.97 14.37 -21.44
CA ALA A 119 2.26 14.94 -21.82
C ALA A 119 3.08 14.01 -22.74
N ILE A 120 3.14 12.71 -22.43
CA ILE A 120 3.89 11.75 -23.27
C ILE A 120 3.16 11.37 -24.56
N ASN A 121 1.84 11.53 -24.63
CA ASN A 121 1.07 11.34 -25.86
C ASN A 121 1.19 12.53 -26.82
N GLY A 122 1.68 13.68 -26.34
CA GLY A 122 2.00 14.84 -27.17
C GLY A 122 3.07 14.55 -28.24
N THR A 123 3.12 15.40 -29.25
CA THR A 123 4.10 15.33 -30.34
C THR A 123 5.23 16.33 -30.13
N ASN A 124 6.37 16.01 -30.73
CA ASN A 124 7.54 16.86 -30.69
C ASN A 124 7.72 17.61 -32.02
N PRO A 125 7.83 18.96 -32.01
CA PRO A 125 7.84 19.76 -33.24
C PRO A 125 9.19 19.83 -33.95
N GLU A 126 10.29 19.36 -33.34
CA GLU A 126 11.66 19.59 -33.86
C GLU A 126 12.52 18.34 -33.76
N LEU A 127 13.38 18.04 -34.74
CA LEU A 127 14.33 16.94 -34.59
C LEU A 127 15.28 17.18 -33.40
N MET A 128 15.33 16.25 -32.44
CA MET A 128 16.24 16.32 -31.30
C MET A 128 17.04 15.03 -31.13
N ASP A 129 18.31 15.16 -30.77
CA ASP A 129 19.21 14.04 -30.50
C ASP A 129 19.69 14.05 -29.05
N TYR A 130 19.53 12.91 -28.38
CA TYR A 130 20.02 12.67 -27.03
C TYR A 130 21.16 11.66 -27.08
N HIS A 131 22.27 11.98 -26.42
CA HIS A 131 23.45 11.12 -26.36
C HIS A 131 23.67 10.60 -24.93
N GLY A 132 23.90 9.29 -24.80
CA GLY A 132 24.25 8.65 -23.54
C GLY A 132 23.36 7.44 -23.23
N THR A 133 23.09 7.21 -21.95
CA THR A 133 22.27 6.09 -21.48
C THR A 133 20.77 6.41 -21.64
N LEU A 134 19.95 5.35 -21.64
CA LEU A 134 18.48 5.52 -21.68
C LEU A 134 17.99 6.37 -20.51
N LYS A 135 18.52 6.14 -19.30
CA LYS A 135 18.21 6.93 -18.10
C LYS A 135 18.44 8.42 -18.31
N LYS A 136 19.58 8.79 -18.91
CA LYS A 136 19.90 10.19 -19.23
C LYS A 136 18.93 10.79 -20.25
N ALA A 137 18.64 10.08 -21.33
CA ALA A 137 17.69 10.55 -22.35
C ALA A 137 16.29 10.76 -21.78
N MET A 138 15.82 9.84 -20.92
CA MET A 138 14.52 9.94 -20.25
C MET A 138 14.47 11.08 -19.25
N SER A 139 15.55 11.33 -18.49
CA SER A 139 15.64 12.48 -17.58
C SER A 139 15.61 13.83 -18.31
N LEU A 140 16.29 13.93 -19.46
CA LEU A 140 16.22 15.14 -20.30
C LEU A 140 14.82 15.34 -20.90
N LEU A 141 14.15 14.25 -21.28
CA LEU A 141 12.77 14.29 -21.76
C LEU A 141 11.81 14.72 -20.64
N ALA A 142 11.96 14.19 -19.42
CA ALA A 142 11.17 14.57 -18.26
C ALA A 142 11.26 16.09 -17.99
N ALA A 143 12.48 16.63 -18.04
CA ALA A 143 12.73 18.05 -17.88
C ALA A 143 12.07 18.89 -18.99
N LYS A 144 12.16 18.46 -20.26
CA LYS A 144 11.49 19.13 -21.40
C LYS A 144 9.97 19.17 -21.24
N LEU A 145 9.38 18.08 -20.76
CA LEU A 145 7.93 17.96 -20.58
C LEU A 145 7.44 18.56 -19.26
N ASN A 146 8.34 18.99 -18.38
CA ASN A 146 8.02 19.39 -17.01
C ASN A 146 7.10 18.35 -16.32
N THR A 147 7.38 17.07 -16.55
CA THR A 147 6.60 15.93 -16.09
C THR A 147 7.56 14.95 -15.42
N PRO A 148 7.28 14.47 -14.19
CA PRO A 148 8.11 13.45 -13.56
C PRO A 148 8.07 12.16 -14.39
N ILE A 149 9.25 11.68 -14.80
CA ILE A 149 9.39 10.39 -15.48
C ILE A 149 10.47 9.59 -14.77
N ARG A 150 10.03 8.55 -14.08
CA ARG A 150 10.85 7.59 -13.35
C ARG A 150 10.84 6.26 -14.09
N LEU A 151 11.91 5.48 -13.89
CA LEU A 151 12.14 4.22 -14.60
C LEU A 151 12.37 3.09 -13.61
N THR A 152 11.86 1.90 -13.94
CA THR A 152 12.20 0.63 -13.29
C THR A 152 12.38 -0.44 -14.36
N VAL A 153 13.14 -1.50 -14.07
CA VAL A 153 13.42 -2.56 -15.06
C VAL A 153 13.32 -3.94 -14.45
N SER A 154 12.81 -4.89 -15.24
CA SER A 154 13.10 -6.32 -15.05
C SER A 154 14.10 -6.75 -16.12
N GLU A 155 15.35 -6.97 -15.72
CA GLU A 155 16.41 -7.44 -16.62
C GLU A 155 16.13 -8.87 -17.13
N LYS A 156 15.55 -9.71 -16.27
CA LYS A 156 15.16 -11.08 -16.60
C LYS A 156 14.13 -11.11 -17.72
N ASP A 157 13.12 -10.26 -17.62
CA ASP A 157 11.97 -10.25 -18.54
C ASP A 157 12.14 -9.22 -19.67
N LYS A 158 13.21 -8.42 -19.63
CA LYS A 158 13.51 -7.32 -20.56
C LYS A 158 12.34 -6.33 -20.67
N VAL A 159 11.81 -5.92 -19.53
CA VAL A 159 10.68 -4.98 -19.41
C VAL A 159 11.15 -3.68 -18.78
N LEU A 160 10.76 -2.56 -19.38
CA LEU A 160 10.92 -1.22 -18.81
C LEU A 160 9.58 -0.76 -18.24
N GLY A 161 9.55 -0.40 -16.97
CA GLY A 161 8.45 0.33 -16.35
C GLY A 161 8.73 1.84 -16.37
N VAL A 162 7.73 2.61 -16.76
CA VAL A 162 7.75 4.08 -16.78
C VAL A 162 6.63 4.59 -15.90
N TYR A 163 6.96 5.41 -14.90
CA TYR A 163 6.01 5.89 -13.91
C TYR A 163 6.31 7.31 -13.42
N ASP A 164 5.37 7.91 -12.67
CA ASP A 164 5.45 9.31 -12.21
C ASP A 164 5.30 9.51 -10.69
N PHE A 165 5.05 8.44 -9.94
CA PHE A 165 4.88 8.47 -8.48
C PHE A 165 6.20 8.30 -7.72
N ASP A 166 6.24 8.77 -6.46
CA ASP A 166 7.47 8.82 -5.66
C ASP A 166 7.76 7.51 -4.90
N GLU A 167 6.75 6.68 -4.68
CA GLU A 167 6.90 5.40 -3.97
C GLU A 167 7.67 4.36 -4.79
N GLU A 168 8.15 3.32 -4.10
CA GLU A 168 8.84 2.20 -4.75
C GLU A 168 7.92 1.51 -5.76
N PRO A 169 8.38 1.33 -7.02
CA PRO A 169 7.60 0.69 -8.06
C PRO A 169 7.65 -0.84 -7.93
N LYS A 170 6.53 -1.49 -8.21
CA LYS A 170 6.46 -2.95 -8.31
C LYS A 170 5.98 -3.36 -9.68
N LEU A 171 6.85 -4.08 -10.38
CA LEU A 171 6.55 -4.68 -11.66
C LEU A 171 6.09 -6.13 -11.45
N THR A 172 4.83 -6.40 -11.77
CA THR A 172 4.23 -7.73 -11.60
C THR A 172 3.91 -8.35 -12.95
N HIS A 173 4.35 -9.60 -13.18
CA HIS A 173 3.96 -10.36 -14.37
C HIS A 173 2.61 -11.04 -14.14
N ILE A 174 1.58 -10.57 -14.83
CA ILE A 174 0.22 -11.10 -14.75
C ILE A 174 0.06 -12.24 -15.75
N LYS A 175 -0.14 -13.45 -15.20
CA LYS A 175 -0.39 -14.68 -15.96
C LYS A 175 -1.20 -15.67 -15.11
N GLY A 176 -2.03 -16.47 -15.76
CA GLY A 176 -2.80 -17.53 -15.14
C GLY A 176 -3.82 -18.13 -16.11
N SER A 177 -4.42 -19.25 -15.73
CA SER A 177 -5.49 -19.91 -16.47
C SER A 177 -6.88 -19.40 -16.11
N SER A 178 -7.05 -18.93 -14.86
CA SER A 178 -8.31 -18.40 -14.36
C SER A 178 -8.11 -17.09 -13.59
N LEU A 179 -9.18 -16.32 -13.45
CA LEU A 179 -9.17 -15.05 -12.73
C LEU A 179 -8.86 -15.29 -11.25
N LYS A 180 -9.43 -16.34 -10.66
CA LYS A 180 -9.12 -16.74 -9.28
C LYS A 180 -7.63 -17.00 -9.08
N ASP A 181 -7.00 -17.72 -10.00
CA ASP A 181 -5.56 -18.00 -9.94
C ASP A 181 -4.72 -16.72 -10.02
N VAL A 182 -5.07 -15.83 -10.93
CA VAL A 182 -4.37 -14.55 -11.12
C VAL A 182 -4.48 -13.68 -9.87
N VAL A 183 -5.70 -13.52 -9.36
CA VAL A 183 -5.97 -12.70 -8.17
C VAL A 183 -5.23 -13.26 -6.96
N ARG A 184 -5.31 -14.57 -6.72
CA ARG A 184 -4.55 -15.25 -5.66
C ARG A 184 -3.06 -14.92 -5.75
N ASN A 185 -2.47 -15.04 -6.94
CA ASN A 185 -1.05 -14.77 -7.13
C ASN A 185 -0.71 -13.30 -6.86
N ILE A 186 -1.57 -12.35 -7.27
CA ILE A 186 -1.40 -10.93 -6.94
C ILE A 186 -1.44 -10.73 -5.43
N VAL A 187 -2.48 -11.22 -4.75
CA VAL A 187 -2.66 -11.08 -3.29
C VAL A 187 -1.42 -11.59 -2.53
N ILE A 188 -0.95 -12.78 -2.85
CA ILE A 188 0.24 -13.38 -2.23
C ILE A 188 1.50 -12.57 -2.55
N ASN A 189 1.68 -12.11 -3.80
CA ASN A 189 2.83 -11.31 -4.19
C ASN A 189 2.90 -9.97 -3.46
N TYR A 190 1.78 -9.41 -3.02
CA TYR A 190 1.69 -8.19 -2.23
C TYR A 190 1.70 -8.44 -0.71
N GLY A 191 1.94 -9.69 -0.29
CA GLY A 191 2.06 -10.05 1.12
C GLY A 191 0.73 -10.14 1.87
N LEU A 192 -0.41 -10.15 1.16
CA LEU A 192 -1.72 -10.32 1.76
C LEU A 192 -2.10 -11.79 1.88
N LYS A 193 -3.09 -12.05 2.74
CA LYS A 193 -3.60 -13.38 3.00
C LYS A 193 -4.67 -13.75 1.99
N TRP A 194 -4.45 -14.91 1.38
CA TRP A 194 -5.42 -15.62 0.56
C TRP A 194 -5.82 -16.91 1.26
N SER A 195 -7.12 -17.16 1.39
CA SER A 195 -7.66 -18.44 1.85
C SER A 195 -8.36 -19.17 0.70
N ASP A 196 -7.86 -20.37 0.40
CA ASP A 196 -8.47 -21.33 -0.53
C ASP A 196 -9.45 -22.28 0.19
N ASP A 197 -9.83 -22.01 1.44
CA ASP A 197 -10.75 -22.85 2.20
C ASP A 197 -12.11 -22.99 1.50
N THR A 198 -12.86 -24.04 1.85
CA THR A 198 -14.25 -24.20 1.39
C THR A 198 -15.27 -23.48 2.27
N ASN A 199 -14.84 -23.00 3.44
CA ASN A 199 -15.68 -22.42 4.48
C ASN A 199 -15.89 -20.90 4.30
N ASP A 200 -16.58 -20.27 5.25
CA ASP A 200 -16.87 -18.83 5.25
C ASP A 200 -15.61 -17.94 5.29
N SER A 201 -14.46 -18.52 5.65
CA SER A 201 -13.15 -17.84 5.64
C SER A 201 -12.52 -17.72 4.25
N ARG A 202 -13.15 -18.22 3.18
CA ARG A 202 -12.54 -18.25 1.85
C ARG A 202 -12.43 -16.87 1.22
N SER A 203 -11.33 -16.64 0.51
CA SER A 203 -11.07 -15.38 -0.19
C SER A 203 -11.90 -15.21 -1.46
N TRP A 204 -12.33 -16.31 -2.10
CA TRP A 204 -13.18 -16.26 -3.30
C TRP A 204 -14.64 -16.48 -2.94
N LEU A 205 -15.43 -15.42 -2.90
CA LEU A 205 -16.87 -15.45 -2.61
C LEU A 205 -17.73 -15.31 -3.88
N ALA A 206 -17.15 -14.90 -5.00
CA ALA A 206 -17.80 -14.86 -6.30
C ALA A 206 -18.29 -16.24 -6.75
N LEU A 207 -19.40 -16.27 -7.49
CA LEU A 207 -20.06 -17.51 -7.90
C LEU A 207 -19.28 -18.22 -9.00
N ASN A 208 -18.73 -17.44 -9.94
CA ASN A 208 -18.03 -17.96 -11.10
C ASN A 208 -16.52 -17.72 -10.99
N ASP A 209 -15.73 -18.67 -11.47
CA ASP A 209 -14.34 -18.42 -11.83
C ASP A 209 -14.27 -18.15 -13.34
N TYR A 210 -13.68 -17.03 -13.70
CA TYR A 210 -13.63 -16.57 -15.09
C TYR A 210 -12.34 -17.04 -15.75
N THR A 211 -12.43 -17.45 -17.02
CA THR A 211 -11.23 -17.75 -17.79
C THR A 211 -10.36 -16.51 -17.94
N PHE A 212 -9.06 -16.66 -17.69
CA PHE A 212 -8.08 -15.60 -17.88
C PHE A 212 -7.08 -16.02 -18.96
N GLY A 213 -7.06 -15.29 -20.08
CA GLY A 213 -6.17 -15.59 -21.22
C GLY A 213 -5.08 -14.54 -21.43
N ALA A 214 -5.09 -13.47 -20.65
CA ALA A 214 -4.18 -12.35 -20.85
C ALA A 214 -2.80 -12.64 -20.24
N ASN A 215 -1.75 -12.12 -20.88
CA ASN A 215 -0.38 -12.18 -20.39
C ASN A 215 0.24 -10.80 -20.58
N TYR A 216 0.40 -10.07 -19.47
CA TYR A 216 0.89 -8.70 -19.48
C TYR A 216 1.65 -8.37 -18.20
N TYR A 217 2.37 -7.25 -18.21
CA TYR A 217 3.05 -6.73 -17.04
C TYR A 217 2.28 -5.54 -16.51
N LEU A 218 2.17 -5.48 -15.19
CA LEU A 218 1.50 -4.40 -14.47
C LEU A 218 2.53 -3.67 -13.61
N LEU A 219 2.45 -2.34 -13.61
CA LEU A 219 3.32 -1.47 -12.83
C LEU A 219 2.45 -0.65 -11.88
N THR A 220 2.72 -0.77 -10.59
CA THR A 220 1.99 -0.14 -9.49
C THR A 220 2.99 0.26 -8.40
N ARG A 221 2.50 0.93 -7.36
CA ARG A 221 3.28 1.12 -6.13
C ARG A 221 3.41 -0.20 -5.39
N GLU A 222 4.52 -0.42 -4.71
CA GLU A 222 4.83 -1.68 -4.03
C GLU A 222 3.76 -2.17 -3.07
N ASN A 223 3.14 -1.23 -2.35
CA ASN A 223 2.12 -1.49 -1.33
C ASN A 223 0.69 -1.23 -1.79
N ASP A 224 0.48 -0.98 -3.09
CA ASP A 224 -0.83 -0.64 -3.65
C ASP A 224 -1.45 -1.83 -4.39
N VAL A 225 -1.88 -2.81 -3.60
CA VAL A 225 -2.60 -3.98 -4.13
C VAL A 225 -3.97 -3.59 -4.70
N ASN A 226 -4.59 -2.52 -4.19
CA ASN A 226 -5.90 -2.07 -4.65
C ASN A 226 -5.85 -1.65 -6.11
N SER A 227 -4.86 -0.83 -6.50
CA SER A 227 -4.65 -0.49 -7.91
C SER A 227 -4.38 -1.72 -8.77
N ALA A 228 -3.63 -2.70 -8.26
CA ALA A 228 -3.33 -3.92 -8.99
C ALA A 228 -4.60 -4.77 -9.24
N LEU A 229 -5.40 -4.97 -8.20
CA LEU A 229 -6.67 -5.69 -8.28
C LEU A 229 -7.68 -4.95 -9.13
N GLN A 230 -7.79 -3.63 -8.99
CA GLN A 230 -8.71 -2.82 -9.81
C GLN A 230 -8.44 -3.00 -11.31
N VAL A 231 -7.17 -2.96 -11.75
CA VAL A 231 -6.81 -3.16 -13.16
C VAL A 231 -7.14 -4.56 -13.65
N VAL A 232 -6.91 -5.59 -12.82
CA VAL A 232 -7.13 -6.99 -13.21
C VAL A 232 -8.62 -7.33 -13.22
N LEU A 233 -9.38 -6.78 -12.28
CA LEU A 233 -10.81 -7.05 -12.11
C LEU A 233 -11.70 -6.16 -12.98
N SER A 234 -11.21 -5.05 -13.54
CA SER A 234 -12.03 -4.04 -14.25
C SER A 234 -12.90 -4.57 -15.39
N SER A 235 -12.55 -5.72 -15.96
CA SER A 235 -13.26 -6.34 -17.09
C SER A 235 -14.18 -7.48 -16.67
N TYR A 236 -14.33 -7.71 -15.37
CA TYR A 236 -15.08 -8.81 -14.77
C TYR A 236 -16.09 -8.25 -13.77
N PRO A 237 -17.26 -8.89 -13.60
CA PRO A 237 -18.30 -8.41 -12.69
C PRO A 237 -17.98 -8.79 -11.24
N VAL A 238 -16.73 -8.58 -10.81
CA VAL A 238 -16.28 -8.88 -9.46
C VAL A 238 -15.48 -7.71 -8.91
N ARG A 239 -15.55 -7.51 -7.60
CA ARG A 239 -14.77 -6.51 -6.87
C ARG A 239 -13.94 -7.17 -5.77
N SER A 240 -12.88 -6.47 -5.36
CA SER A 240 -12.08 -6.86 -4.20
C SER A 240 -12.40 -6.00 -2.98
N GLU A 241 -12.49 -6.64 -1.82
CA GLU A 241 -12.52 -5.98 -0.52
C GLU A 241 -11.37 -6.52 0.33
N ILE A 242 -10.64 -5.63 1.00
CA ILE A 242 -9.51 -6.00 1.85
C ILE A 242 -9.87 -5.70 3.29
N LEU A 243 -9.86 -6.73 4.13
CA LEU A 243 -10.04 -6.56 5.56
C LEU A 243 -8.69 -6.16 6.18
N GLU A 244 -8.51 -4.86 6.40
CA GLU A 244 -7.23 -4.28 6.86
C GLU A 244 -6.73 -4.88 8.18
N SER A 245 -7.63 -5.25 9.10
CA SER A 245 -7.25 -5.81 10.40
C SER A 245 -6.59 -7.19 10.29
N THR A 246 -6.89 -7.96 9.24
CA THR A 246 -6.37 -9.32 9.04
C THR A 246 -5.44 -9.43 7.83
N ASN A 247 -5.37 -8.39 7.00
CA ASN A 247 -4.76 -8.36 5.66
C ASN A 247 -5.31 -9.45 4.74
N GLN A 248 -6.57 -9.84 4.93
CA GLN A 248 -7.23 -10.83 4.09
C GLN A 248 -8.01 -10.16 2.96
N VAL A 249 -7.88 -10.71 1.76
CA VAL A 249 -8.61 -10.26 0.57
C VAL A 249 -9.82 -11.13 0.33
N PHE A 250 -10.95 -10.50 0.00
CA PHE A 250 -12.20 -11.11 -0.41
C PHE A 250 -12.59 -10.64 -1.80
N ILE A 251 -13.05 -11.55 -2.64
CA ILE A 251 -13.54 -11.26 -4.00
C ILE A 251 -15.02 -11.57 -4.06
N LEU A 252 -15.84 -10.57 -4.39
CA LEU A 252 -17.29 -10.64 -4.40
C LEU A 252 -17.83 -10.27 -5.79
N GLU A 253 -19.03 -10.77 -6.15
CA GLU A 253 -19.73 -10.30 -7.35
C GLU A 253 -20.11 -8.81 -7.21
N GLU A 254 -20.03 -8.08 -8.31
CA GLU A 254 -20.56 -6.73 -8.44
C GLU A 254 -22.08 -6.83 -8.67
N ASN A 255 -22.86 -6.11 -7.86
CA ASN A 255 -24.33 -6.08 -7.94
C ASN A 255 -24.82 -4.92 -8.78
#